data_AF-A0A3D4CZ14-F1
#
_entry.id   AF-A0A3D4CZ14-F1
#
_cell.length_a   1.000
_cell.length_b   1.000
_cell.length_c   1.000
_cell.angle_alpha   90.00
_cell.angle_beta   90.00
_cell.angle_gamma   90.00
#
_symmetry.space_group_name_H-M   'P 1'
#
loop_
_entity.id
_entity.type
_entity.pdbx_description
1 polymer ?
#
loop_
_entity_poly.entity_id
_entity_poly.type
_entity_poly.pdbx_seq_one_letter_code
_entity_poly.pdbx_strand_id
1 'polypeptide(L)'
;GEDLENGLRIYLPLADLHRFQYTERDLVGRVYDGRFLSLMNFQAERAERIFEETANLLPAGDRKALRAAEVMRKIYHSLLQQMRRDQFRVFDRRYRISTLRKFGIMVRQCLG
;
A
#
# COMPACT_ATOMS: atom_id res chain seq x y z
N GLY A 1 -1.07 12.03 -2.31
CA GLY A 1 -1.48 13.35 -1.78
C GLY A 1 -0.40 13.92 -0.90
N GLU A 2 -0.24 13.36 0.29
CA GLU A 2 0.66 13.89 1.34
C GLU A 2 2.12 14.07 0.90
N ASP A 3 2.74 13.11 0.20
CA ASP A 3 4.14 13.25 -0.24
C ASP A 3 4.35 14.39 -1.25
N LEU A 4 3.36 14.61 -2.11
CA LEU A 4 3.37 15.71 -3.07
C LEU A 4 3.21 17.06 -2.35
N GLU A 5 2.32 17.13 -1.35
CA GLU A 5 2.15 18.30 -0.48
C GLU A 5 3.44 18.58 0.33
N ASN A 6 4.15 17.53 0.73
CA ASN A 6 5.39 17.60 1.49
C ASN A 6 6.63 17.68 0.58
N GLY A 7 6.70 18.73 -0.23
CA GLY A 7 7.88 19.08 -1.01
C GLY A 7 7.96 18.41 -2.38
N LEU A 8 6.81 18.20 -3.03
CA LEU A 8 6.70 17.69 -4.41
C LEU A 8 7.37 16.32 -4.62
N ARG A 9 7.34 15.46 -3.60
CA ARG A 9 7.98 14.14 -3.68
C ARG A 9 7.11 13.17 -4.46
N ILE A 10 7.70 12.54 -5.47
CA ILE A 10 7.07 11.52 -6.30
C ILE A 10 7.91 10.25 -6.23
N TYR A 11 7.33 9.18 -5.67
CA TYR A 11 7.97 7.86 -5.53
C TYR A 11 7.49 6.84 -6.58
N LEU A 12 6.55 7.23 -7.44
CA LEU A 12 6.05 6.36 -8.50
C LEU A 12 7.13 6.22 -9.59
N PRO A 13 7.41 4.99 -10.08
CA PRO A 13 8.41 4.81 -11.13
C PRO A 13 8.03 5.55 -12.42
N LEU A 14 8.97 6.32 -12.98
CA LEU A 14 8.76 7.07 -14.23
C LEU A 14 8.35 6.16 -15.40
N ALA A 15 8.91 4.97 -15.49
CA ALA A 15 8.54 4.00 -16.53
C ALA A 15 7.07 3.57 -16.43
N ASP A 16 6.52 3.46 -15.22
CA ASP A 16 5.13 3.08 -15.01
C ASP A 16 4.19 4.27 -15.29
N LEU A 17 4.57 5.48 -14.87
CA LEU A 17 3.89 6.72 -15.27
C LEU A 17 3.74 6.79 -16.80
N HIS A 18 4.85 6.59 -17.52
CA HIS A 18 4.85 6.56 -18.98
C HIS A 18 4.00 5.42 -19.56
N ARG A 19 4.11 4.21 -19.01
CA ARG A 19 3.32 3.03 -19.44
C ARG A 19 1.82 3.28 -19.42
N PHE A 20 1.32 4.00 -18.43
CA PHE A 20 -0.10 4.32 -18.28
C PHE A 20 -0.48 5.68 -18.86
N GLN A 21 0.43 6.33 -19.61
CA GLN A 21 0.22 7.65 -20.21
C GLN A 21 -0.21 8.69 -19.17
N TYR A 22 0.33 8.59 -17.97
CA TYR A 22 0.03 9.47 -16.84
C TYR A 22 1.29 10.24 -16.46
N THR A 23 1.24 11.57 -16.46
CA THR A 23 2.43 12.41 -16.26
C THR A 23 2.61 12.85 -14.81
N GLU A 24 3.81 13.31 -14.46
CA GLU A 24 4.04 13.98 -13.17
C GLU A 24 3.18 15.24 -13.03
N ARG A 25 2.94 15.96 -14.14
CA ARG A 25 2.04 17.13 -14.15
C ARG A 25 0.60 16.74 -13.84
N ASP A 26 0.12 15.62 -14.39
CA ASP A 26 -1.20 15.08 -14.04
C ASP A 26 -1.26 14.72 -12.55
N LEU A 27 -0.19 14.10 -12.00
CA LEU A 27 -0.09 13.79 -10.57
C LEU A 27 -0.12 15.05 -9.69
N VAL A 28 0.67 16.07 -10.05
CA VAL A 28 0.73 17.36 -9.36
C VAL A 28 -0.63 18.06 -9.41
N GLY A 29 -1.28 18.04 -10.58
CA GLY A 29 -2.62 18.58 -10.81
C GLY A 29 -3.76 17.75 -10.23
N ARG A 30 -3.46 16.62 -9.54
CA ARG A 30 -4.43 15.70 -8.94
C ARG A 30 -5.46 15.16 -9.93
N VAL A 31 -5.04 14.91 -11.18
CA VAL A 31 -5.91 14.38 -12.24
C VAL A 31 -6.33 12.95 -11.88
N TYR A 32 -7.58 12.77 -11.49
CA TYR A 32 -8.11 11.46 -11.13
C TYR A 32 -8.99 10.91 -12.27
N ASP A 33 -8.43 10.02 -13.07
CA ASP A 33 -9.09 9.42 -14.23
C ASP A 33 -8.78 7.91 -14.37
N GLY A 34 -9.20 7.30 -15.48
CA GLY A 34 -8.95 5.89 -15.75
C GLY A 34 -7.47 5.52 -15.87
N ARG A 35 -6.60 6.45 -16.28
CA ARG A 35 -5.15 6.24 -16.38
C ARG A 35 -4.54 6.16 -15.00
N PHE A 36 -4.92 7.09 -14.11
CA PHE A 36 -4.52 7.07 -12.70
C PHE A 36 -4.95 5.77 -12.03
N LEU A 37 -6.21 5.36 -12.19
CA LEU A 37 -6.72 4.11 -11.60
C LEU A 37 -5.97 2.88 -12.11
N SER A 38 -5.65 2.84 -13.40
CA SER A 38 -4.90 1.73 -14.00
C SER A 38 -3.48 1.66 -13.43
N LEU A 39 -2.79 2.80 -13.34
CA LEU A 39 -1.47 2.91 -12.71
C LEU A 39 -1.49 2.44 -11.25
N MET A 40 -2.44 2.92 -10.45
CA MET A 40 -2.53 2.57 -9.03
C MET A 40 -2.84 1.09 -8.80
N ASN A 41 -3.73 0.50 -9.61
CA ASN A 41 -4.00 -0.94 -9.56
C ASN A 41 -2.75 -1.76 -9.91
N PHE A 42 -1.99 -1.34 -10.93
CA PHE A 42 -0.76 -2.00 -11.31
C PHE A 42 0.31 -1.96 -10.21
N GLN A 43 0.47 -0.83 -9.52
CA GLN A 43 1.36 -0.75 -8.34
C GLN A 43 0.84 -1.63 -7.19
N ALA A 44 -0.47 -1.64 -6.95
CA ALA A 44 -1.07 -2.49 -5.93
C ALA A 44 -0.85 -3.98 -6.20
N GLU A 45 -0.98 -4.43 -7.44
CA GLU A 45 -0.70 -5.81 -7.84
C GLU A 45 0.76 -6.19 -7.66
N ARG A 46 1.69 -5.27 -7.95
CA ARG A 46 3.11 -5.48 -7.68
C ARG A 46 3.37 -5.64 -6.17
N ALA A 47 2.77 -4.81 -5.34
CA ALA A 47 2.89 -4.91 -3.89
C ALA A 47 2.25 -6.21 -3.34
N GLU A 48 1.12 -6.64 -3.91
CA GLU A 48 0.44 -7.88 -3.53
C GLU A 48 1.35 -9.10 -3.75
N ARG A 49 2.02 -9.18 -4.91
CA ARG A 49 2.99 -10.26 -5.19
C ARG A 49 4.12 -10.32 -4.16
N ILE A 50 4.66 -9.17 -3.76
CA ILE A 50 5.71 -9.10 -2.73
C ILE A 50 5.19 -9.60 -1.38
N PHE A 51 3.94 -9.27 -1.02
CA PHE A 51 3.31 -9.77 0.20
C PHE A 51 3.12 -11.29 0.18
N GLU A 52 2.75 -11.86 -0.96
CA GLU A 52 2.59 -13.30 -1.17
C GLU A 52 3.93 -14.05 -1.11
N GLU A 53 4.94 -13.56 -1.84
CA GLU A 53 6.29 -14.12 -1.83
C GLU A 53 6.88 -14.14 -0.41
N THR A 54 6.75 -13.03 0.33
CA THR A 54 7.28 -12.92 1.70
C THR A 54 6.60 -13.88 2.67
N ALA A 55 5.30 -14.16 2.48
CA ALA A 55 4.57 -15.08 3.35
C ALA A 55 5.09 -16.53 3.25
N ASN A 56 5.67 -16.90 2.12
CA ASN A 56 6.20 -18.24 1.85
C ASN A 56 7.66 -18.42 2.29
N LEU A 57 8.38 -17.33 2.57
CA LEU A 57 9.82 -17.35 2.89
C LEU A 57 10.14 -17.50 4.38
N LEU A 58 9.15 -17.45 5.27
CA LEU A 58 9.36 -17.44 6.73
C LEU A 58 9.66 -18.85 7.29
N PRO A 59 10.89 -19.13 7.75
CA PRO A 59 11.23 -20.42 8.35
C PRO A 59 10.46 -20.62 9.66
N ALA A 60 10.04 -21.86 9.95
CA ALA A 60 9.27 -22.16 11.16
C ALA A 60 10.01 -21.79 12.46
N GLY A 61 11.35 -21.82 12.46
CA GLY A 61 12.19 -21.47 13.61
C GLY A 61 12.16 -19.99 13.99
N ASP A 62 11.95 -19.09 13.03
CA ASP A 62 12.02 -17.63 13.26
C ASP A 62 10.66 -17.00 13.57
N ARG A 63 9.58 -17.79 13.52
CA ARG A 63 8.20 -17.30 13.69
C ARG A 63 7.99 -16.46 14.96
N LYS A 64 8.60 -16.84 16.09
CA LYS A 64 8.50 -16.07 17.34
C LYS A 64 9.20 -14.72 17.24
N ALA A 65 10.42 -14.69 16.69
CA ALA A 65 11.20 -13.47 16.51
C ALA A 65 10.56 -12.51 15.49
N LEU A 66 9.88 -13.06 14.47
CA LEU A 66 9.29 -12.30 13.37
C LEU A 66 7.81 -11.95 13.56
N ARG A 67 7.20 -12.26 14.73
CA ARG A 67 5.80 -11.92 15.02
C ARG A 67 5.47 -10.46 14.76
N ALA A 68 6.36 -9.53 15.17
CA ALA A 68 6.16 -8.11 14.94
C ALA A 68 6.15 -7.76 13.44
N ALA A 69 7.06 -8.35 12.66
CA ALA A 69 7.11 -8.17 11.21
C ALA A 69 5.83 -8.72 10.54
N GLU A 70 5.31 -9.87 10.99
CA GLU A 70 4.06 -10.42 10.49
C GLU A 70 2.84 -9.55 10.82
N VAL A 71 2.77 -8.97 12.02
CA VAL A 71 1.74 -7.97 12.37
C VAL A 71 1.79 -6.79 11.41
N MET A 72 2.99 -6.22 11.21
CA MET A 72 3.16 -5.07 10.33
C MET A 72 2.78 -5.40 8.88
N ARG A 73 3.16 -6.59 8.39
CA ARG A 73 2.76 -7.09 7.06
C ARG A 73 1.24 -7.11 6.91
N LYS A 74 0.53 -7.69 7.89
CA LYS A 74 -0.96 -7.77 7.88
C LYS A 74 -1.61 -6.39 7.93
N ILE A 75 -1.05 -5.44 8.69
CA ILE A 75 -1.51 -4.06 8.74
C ILE A 75 -1.34 -3.41 7.37
N TYR A 76 -0.15 -3.42 6.78
CA TYR A 76 0.09 -2.77 5.47
C TYR A 76 -0.74 -3.40 4.35
N HIS A 77 -0.84 -4.73 4.33
CA HIS A 77 -1.70 -5.43 3.37
C HIS A 77 -3.17 -5.03 3.50
N SER A 78 -3.69 -4.96 4.74
CA SER A 78 -5.06 -4.50 4.99
C SER A 78 -5.30 -3.05 4.53
N LEU A 79 -4.29 -2.19 4.63
CA LEU A 79 -4.36 -0.79 4.18
C LEU A 79 -4.42 -0.74 2.65
N LEU A 80 -3.57 -1.51 1.96
CA LEU A 80 -3.57 -1.60 0.50
C LEU A 80 -4.93 -2.07 -0.03
N GLN A 81 -5.50 -3.10 0.59
CA GLN A 81 -6.83 -3.62 0.21
C GLN A 81 -7.94 -2.58 0.44
N GLN A 82 -7.86 -1.79 1.51
CA GLN A 82 -8.78 -0.68 1.74
C GLN A 82 -8.65 0.40 0.67
N MET A 83 -7.42 0.79 0.32
CA MET A 83 -7.16 1.76 -0.75
C MET A 83 -7.73 1.27 -2.09
N ARG A 84 -7.51 -0.01 -2.44
CA ARG A 84 -7.99 -0.60 -3.69
C ARG A 84 -9.52 -0.62 -3.79
N ARG A 85 -10.22 -1.03 -2.72
CA ARG A 85 -11.69 -1.06 -2.67
C ARG A 85 -12.32 0.32 -2.81
N ASP A 86 -11.64 1.34 -2.28
CA ASP A 86 -12.06 2.73 -2.36
C ASP A 86 -11.44 3.44 -3.57
N GLN A 87 -10.98 2.68 -4.57
CA GLN A 87 -10.43 3.17 -5.84
C GLN A 87 -9.29 4.20 -5.70
N PHE A 88 -8.51 4.13 -4.63
CA PHE A 88 -7.32 4.98 -4.44
C PHE A 88 -7.63 6.49 -4.47
N ARG A 89 -8.66 6.96 -3.75
CA ARG A 89 -8.99 8.39 -3.57
C ARG A 89 -7.97 9.16 -2.70
N VAL A 90 -6.67 8.96 -2.96
CA VAL A 90 -5.51 9.47 -2.21
C VAL A 90 -5.30 10.99 -2.33
N PHE A 91 -6.06 11.65 -3.20
CA PHE A 91 -6.09 13.11 -3.32
C PHE A 91 -7.16 13.75 -2.43
N ASP A 92 -8.23 13.01 -2.11
CA ASP A 92 -9.38 13.50 -1.35
C ASP A 92 -9.29 13.17 0.13
N ARG A 93 -8.58 12.09 0.48
CA ARG A 93 -8.53 11.57 1.85
C ARG A 93 -7.20 10.92 2.17
N ARG A 94 -6.96 10.82 3.48
CA ARG A 94 -5.84 10.08 4.04
C ARG A 94 -6.29 8.70 4.50
N TYR A 95 -5.73 7.66 3.90
CA TYR A 95 -5.95 6.30 4.37
C TYR A 95 -5.17 6.07 5.66
N ARG A 96 -5.88 5.62 6.70
CA ARG A 96 -5.31 5.21 7.98
C ARG A 96 -6.01 3.94 8.43
N ILE A 97 -5.26 3.03 9.03
CA ILE A 97 -5.87 1.93 9.79
C ILE A 97 -6.23 2.47 11.18
N SER A 98 -7.48 2.28 11.59
CA SER A 98 -7.94 2.64 12.93
C SER A 98 -7.12 1.91 14.00
N THR A 99 -6.88 2.59 15.12
CA THR A 99 -6.09 2.02 16.22
C THR A 99 -6.65 0.69 16.70
N LEU A 100 -7.98 0.54 16.75
CA LEU A 100 -8.67 -0.72 17.10
C LEU A 100 -8.33 -1.86 16.14
N ARG A 101 -8.27 -1.60 14.83
CA ARG A 101 -7.92 -2.62 13.83
C ARG A 101 -6.45 -3.01 13.92
N LYS A 102 -5.55 -2.08 14.26
CA LYS A 102 -4.15 -2.41 14.59
C LYS A 102 -4.07 -3.32 15.83
N PHE A 103 -4.80 -3.00 16.90
CA PHE A 103 -4.86 -3.81 18.11
C PHE A 103 -5.42 -5.22 17.85
N GLY A 104 -6.51 -5.35 17.08
CA GLY A 104 -7.06 -6.67 16.74
C GLY A 104 -6.08 -7.57 15.98
N ILE A 105 -5.31 -7.00 15.04
CA ILE A 105 -4.26 -7.74 14.32
C ILE A 105 -3.14 -8.16 15.27
N MET A 106 -2.71 -7.28 16.18
CA MET A 106 -1.68 -7.58 17.17
C MET A 106 -2.12 -8.70 18.13
N VAL A 107 -3.32 -8.60 18.69
CA VAL A 107 -3.87 -9.58 19.64
C VAL A 107 -3.97 -10.97 19.01
N ARG A 108 -4.47 -11.07 17.77
CA ARG A 108 -4.55 -12.34 17.04
C ARG A 108 -3.18 -12.99 16.79
N GLN A 109 -2.13 -12.19 16.63
CA GLN A 109 -0.77 -12.71 16.40
C GLN A 109 -0.03 -13.06 17.70
N CYS A 110 -0.35 -12.41 18.81
CA CYS A 110 0.27 -12.71 20.10
C CYS A 110 -0.36 -13.92 20.79
N LEU A 111 -1.68 -14.11 20.63
CA LEU A 111 -2.45 -15.21 21.24
C LEU A 111 -2.48 -16.51 20.41
N GLY A 112 -1.96 -16.51 19.19
CA GLY A 112 -1.76 -17.70 18.36
C GLY A 112 -0.29 -18.11 18.29
#